data_AF-A0A7S0UG80-F1
#
_entry.id   AF-A0A7S0UG80-F1
#
_cell.length_a   1.000
_cell.length_b   1.000
_cell.length_c   1.000
_cell.angle_alpha   90.00
_cell.angle_beta   90.00
_cell.angle_gamma   90.00
#
_symmetry.space_group_name_H-M   'P 1'
#
loop_
_entity.id
_entity.type
_entity.pdbx_description
1 polymer ?
#
loop_
_entity_poly.entity_id
_entity_poly.type
_entity_poly.pdbx_seq_one_letter_code
_entity_poly.pdbx_strand_id
1 'polypeptide(L)'
;LADVMTFKGEVLGITRFGLAKMKESVLMLASFEKTVDHLFDAAIHGRSDHIVGVSECIILGAPVQIGTGAFKLLYKNPEGNTLSRRRQPLMSLDTRERNL
;
A
#
# COMPACT_ATOMS: atom_id res chain seq x y z
N LEU A 1 -5.28 22.16 8.09
CA LEU A 1 -3.79 22.25 7.97
C LEU A 1 -3.14 22.44 9.33
N ALA A 2 -3.58 23.43 10.13
CA ALA A 2 -3.06 23.65 11.48
C ALA A 2 -3.11 22.39 12.37
N ASP A 3 -4.20 21.61 12.31
CA ASP A 3 -4.33 20.36 13.08
C ASP A 3 -3.24 19.34 12.72
N VAL A 4 -2.97 19.17 11.42
CA VAL A 4 -1.92 18.26 10.91
C VAL A 4 -0.53 18.73 11.33
N MET A 5 -0.33 20.04 11.49
CA MET A 5 0.94 20.59 11.95
C MET A 5 1.12 20.52 13.47
N THR A 6 0.07 20.28 14.25
CA THR A 6 0.08 20.40 15.72
C THR A 6 -0.34 19.14 16.47
N PHE A 7 -0.81 18.09 15.79
CA PHE A 7 -1.33 16.87 16.45
C PHE A 7 -0.33 16.12 17.34
N LYS A 8 0.99 16.32 17.15
CA LYS A 8 2.03 15.69 17.99
C LYS A 8 2.40 16.51 19.24
N GLY A 9 1.72 17.63 19.49
CA GLY A 9 2.01 18.50 20.65
C GLY A 9 3.17 19.48 20.44
N GLU A 10 3.80 19.48 19.27
CA GLU A 10 4.72 20.51 18.80
C GLU A 10 4.32 20.97 17.40
N VAL A 11 4.68 22.20 17.02
CA VAL A 11 4.42 22.72 15.67
C VAL A 11 5.45 22.13 14.72
N LEU A 12 5.03 21.15 13.92
CA LEU A 12 5.83 20.52 12.89
C LEU A 12 5.48 21.12 11.51
N GLY A 13 6.49 21.68 10.85
CA GLY A 13 6.36 22.18 9.48
C GLY A 13 6.21 21.07 8.43
N ILE A 14 5.63 21.39 7.27
CA ILE A 14 5.61 20.47 6.11
C ILE A 14 6.95 20.59 5.36
N THR A 15 8.00 20.04 5.97
CA THR A 15 9.38 20.02 5.44
C THR A 15 9.98 18.64 5.68
N ARG A 16 11.15 18.32 5.09
CA ARG A 16 11.83 17.03 5.29
C ARG A 16 12.02 16.65 6.76
N PHE A 17 12.24 17.63 7.63
CA PHE A 17 12.47 17.40 9.06
C PHE A 17 11.15 17.19 9.81
N GLY A 18 10.10 17.93 9.45
CA GLY A 18 8.79 17.77 10.07
C GLY A 18 8.07 16.51 9.61
N LEU A 19 8.12 16.18 8.32
CA LEU A 19 7.50 14.97 7.76
C LEU A 19 8.14 13.68 8.32
N ALA A 20 9.47 13.64 8.46
CA ALA A 20 10.17 12.51 9.10
C ALA A 20 9.73 12.27 10.55
N LYS A 21 9.28 13.32 11.25
CA LYS A 21 8.69 13.20 12.60
C LYS A 21 7.20 12.84 12.57
N MET A 22 6.46 13.19 11.52
CA MET A 22 5.01 12.97 11.43
C MET A 22 4.63 11.59 10.91
N LYS A 23 5.44 11.02 10.00
CA LYS A 23 5.10 9.84 9.21
C LYS A 23 6.13 8.73 9.37
N GLU A 24 5.66 7.48 9.27
CA GLU A 24 6.48 6.29 9.55
C GLU A 24 6.84 5.47 8.30
N SER A 25 6.13 5.63 7.19
CA SER A 25 6.40 4.89 5.94
C SER A 25 7.72 5.36 5.31
N VAL A 26 8.63 4.42 5.09
CA VAL A 26 9.94 4.66 4.48
C VAL A 26 9.78 5.04 3.01
N LEU A 27 8.94 4.34 2.26
CA LEU A 27 8.73 4.62 0.83
C LEU A 27 8.16 6.02 0.61
N MET A 28 7.24 6.44 1.48
CA MET A 28 6.70 7.78 1.41
C MET A 28 7.73 8.85 1.81
N LEU A 29 8.53 8.64 2.87
CA LEU A 29 9.61 9.57 3.24
C LEU A 29 10.66 9.69 2.13
N ALA A 30 11.07 8.56 1.55
CA ALA A 30 12.04 8.49 0.46
C ALA A 30 11.53 9.15 -0.83
N SER A 31 10.22 9.19 -1.05
CA SER A 31 9.60 9.85 -2.21
C SER A 31 9.58 11.39 -2.12
N PHE A 32 9.78 11.95 -0.93
CA PHE A 32 9.76 13.40 -0.72
C PHE A 32 11.14 14.03 -0.90
N GLU A 33 12.10 13.67 -0.04
CA GLU A 33 13.50 14.13 -0.10
C GLU A 33 14.41 13.04 0.51
N LYS A 34 15.73 13.13 0.29
CA LYS A 34 16.73 12.20 0.87
C LYS A 34 16.43 10.72 0.63
N THR A 35 16.03 10.38 -0.60
CA THR A 35 15.62 9.02 -1.00
C THR A 35 16.62 7.94 -0.60
N VAL A 36 17.90 8.17 -0.91
CA VAL A 36 18.97 7.19 -0.68
C VAL A 36 19.23 6.98 0.81
N ASP A 37 19.27 8.06 1.60
CA ASP A 37 19.48 7.99 3.05
C ASP A 37 18.38 7.17 3.73
N HIS A 38 17.11 7.42 3.37
CA HIS A 38 15.97 6.70 3.94
C HIS A 38 15.96 5.22 3.57
N LEU A 39 16.33 4.86 2.34
CA LEU A 39 16.40 3.47 1.91
C LEU A 39 17.56 2.70 2.57
N PHE A 40 18.74 3.33 2.70
CA PHE A 40 19.86 2.71 3.39
C PHE A 40 19.60 2.54 4.88
N ASP A 41 19.06 3.57 5.55
CA ASP A 41 18.72 3.50 6.97
C ASP A 41 17.69 2.39 7.23
N ALA A 42 16.67 2.28 6.37
CA ALA A 42 15.69 1.21 6.45
C ALA A 42 16.28 -0.18 6.22
N ALA A 43 17.21 -0.32 5.26
CA ALA A 43 17.88 -1.59 4.97
C ALA A 43 18.76 -2.05 6.14
N ILE A 44 19.53 -1.15 6.73
CA ILE A 44 20.41 -1.45 7.89
C ILE A 44 19.57 -1.87 9.10
N HIS A 45 18.47 -1.17 9.36
CA HIS A 45 17.59 -1.46 10.50
C HIS A 45 16.54 -2.54 10.22
N GLY A 46 16.51 -3.10 9.01
CA GLY A 46 15.53 -4.11 8.61
C GLY A 46 14.08 -3.65 8.73
N ARG A 47 13.79 -2.36 8.46
CA ARG A 47 12.44 -1.81 8.60
C ARG A 47 11.49 -2.39 7.55
N SER A 48 10.30 -2.77 7.98
CA SER A 48 9.22 -3.21 7.10
C SER A 48 8.19 -2.10 6.96
N ASP A 49 7.80 -1.79 5.72
CA ASP A 49 6.82 -0.76 5.43
C ASP A 49 5.43 -1.37 5.19
N HIS A 50 4.41 -0.79 5.82
CA HIS A 50 3.03 -1.20 5.65
C HIS A 50 2.42 -0.46 4.48
N ILE A 51 2.09 -1.18 3.41
CA ILE A 51 1.58 -0.62 2.15
C ILE A 51 0.12 -0.15 2.29
N VAL A 52 -0.10 0.92 3.05
CA VAL A 52 -1.43 1.41 3.43
C VAL A 52 -1.63 2.86 2.99
N GLY A 53 -0.58 3.68 3.03
CA GLY A 53 -0.60 5.05 2.56
C GLY A 53 -0.63 5.16 1.04
N VAL A 54 -0.98 6.37 0.60
CA VAL A 54 -1.23 6.65 -0.82
C VAL A 54 0.05 6.51 -1.65
N SER A 55 1.16 7.05 -1.16
CA SER A 55 2.43 7.08 -1.90
C SER A 55 2.96 5.67 -2.17
N GLU A 56 3.02 4.84 -1.13
CA GLU A 56 3.53 3.49 -1.23
C GLU A 56 2.62 2.56 -2.05
N CYS A 57 1.29 2.73 -1.98
CA CYS A 57 0.37 2.04 -2.89
C CYS A 57 0.61 2.41 -4.36
N ILE A 58 0.80 3.70 -4.65
CA ILE A 58 1.05 4.18 -6.02
C ILE A 58 2.38 3.64 -6.55
N ILE A 59 3.45 3.70 -5.76
CA ILE A 59 4.78 3.21 -6.14
C ILE A 59 4.73 1.72 -6.50
N LEU A 60 3.95 0.93 -5.76
CA LEU A 60 3.81 -0.52 -5.97
C LEU A 60 2.72 -0.92 -6.97
N GLY A 61 1.94 0.04 -7.48
CA GLY A 61 0.83 -0.23 -8.41
C GLY A 61 -0.37 -0.93 -7.75
N ALA A 62 -0.52 -0.84 -6.43
CA ALA A 62 -1.64 -1.40 -5.69
C ALA A 62 -2.80 -0.40 -5.58
N PRO A 63 -4.07 -0.86 -5.50
CA PRO A 63 -5.21 0.04 -5.33
C PRO A 63 -5.16 0.73 -3.96
N VAL A 64 -5.20 2.07 -3.96
CA VAL A 64 -5.17 2.91 -2.76
C VAL A 64 -6.45 2.72 -1.95
N GLN A 65 -6.32 2.56 -0.62
CA GLN A 65 -7.45 2.35 0.30
C GLN A 65 -8.18 3.65 0.67
N ILE A 66 -8.42 4.54 -0.31
CA ILE A 66 -9.20 5.77 -0.15
C ILE A 66 -10.14 5.96 -1.35
N GLY A 67 -11.24 6.69 -1.17
CA GLY A 67 -12.21 6.92 -2.22
C GLY A 67 -12.85 5.62 -2.69
N THR A 68 -12.70 5.30 -3.99
CA THR A 68 -13.27 4.07 -4.59
C THR A 68 -12.65 2.79 -4.06
N GLY A 69 -11.40 2.83 -3.57
CA GLY A 69 -10.75 1.69 -2.94
C GLY A 69 -11.09 1.50 -1.46
N ALA A 70 -11.90 2.38 -0.87
CA ALA A 70 -12.24 2.32 0.56
C ALA A 70 -13.25 1.21 0.91
N PHE A 71 -13.92 0.61 -0.07
CA PHE A 71 -14.90 -0.45 0.14
C PHE A 71 -14.68 -1.62 -0.83
N LYS A 72 -15.19 -2.79 -0.43
CA LYS A 72 -15.14 -4.00 -1.25
C LYS A 72 -16.53 -4.27 -1.83
N LEU A 73 -16.57 -4.63 -3.11
CA LEU A 73 -17.79 -5.08 -3.76
C LEU A 73 -18.06 -6.53 -3.39
N LEU A 74 -19.26 -6.78 -2.87
CA LEU A 74 -19.75 -8.13 -2.61
C LEU A 74 -20.77 -8.48 -3.70
N TYR A 75 -20.54 -9.57 -4.41
CA TYR A 75 -21.51 -10.11 -5.36
C TYR A 75 -22.54 -10.93 -4.61
N LYS A 76 -23.81 -10.50 -4.64
CA LYS A 76 -24.92 -11.27 -4.07
C LYS A 76 -25.39 -12.28 -5.12
N ASN A 77 -25.01 -13.54 -4.93
CA ASN A 77 -25.53 -14.64 -5.74
C ASN A 77 -27.00 -14.93 -5.31
N PRO A 78 -27.99 -14.83 -6.21
CA PRO A 78 -29.39 -15.13 -5.88
C PRO A 78 -29.62 -16.61 -5.54
N GLU A 79 -28.79 -17.50 -6.06
CA GLU A 79 -28.75 -18.91 -5.68
C GLU A 79 -27.81 -19.03 -4.47
N GLY A 80 -28.35 -19.28 -3.28
CA GLY A 80 -27.64 -19.31 -2.00
C GLY A 80 -26.65 -20.46 -1.83
N ASN A 81 -25.75 -20.67 -2.80
CA ASN A 81 -24.66 -21.61 -2.70
C ASN A 81 -23.40 -20.84 -2.33
N THR A 82 -22.89 -21.07 -1.12
CA THR A 82 -21.58 -20.64 -0.63
C THR A 82 -20.48 -21.30 -1.47
N LEU A 83 -20.31 -20.87 -2.71
CA LEU A 83 -19.14 -21.20 -3.49
C LEU A 83 -18.00 -20.33 -2.96
N SER A 84 -17.27 -20.90 -1.99
CA SER A 84 -15.87 -20.57 -1.77
C SER A 84 -15.13 -20.80 -3.09
N ARG A 85 -15.18 -19.81 -3.98
CA ARG A 85 -14.46 -19.82 -5.25
C ARG A 85 -12.99 -19.64 -4.90
N ARG A 86 -12.33 -20.76 -4.59
CA ARG A 86 -10.88 -20.91 -4.62
C ARG A 86 -10.44 -20.26 -5.93
N ARG A 87 -9.67 -19.16 -5.83
CA ARG A 87 -9.17 -18.42 -7.00
C ARG A 87 -8.30 -19.38 -7.81
N GLN A 88 -8.89 -20.09 -8.76
CA GLN A 88 -8.14 -20.71 -9.82
C GLN A 88 -7.79 -19.58 -10.80
N PRO A 89 -6.52 -19.39 -11.15
CA PRO A 89 -6.13 -18.38 -12.11
C PRO A 89 -6.82 -18.68 -13.46
N LEU A 90 -7.29 -17.62 -14.12
CA LEU A 90 -8.09 -17.66 -15.36
C LEU A 90 -7.32 -18.21 -16.58
N MET A 91 -6.04 -18.56 -16.42
CA MET A 91 -5.16 -19.12 -17.43
C MET A 91 -4.47 -20.36 -16.86
N SER A 92 -5.20 -21.47 -16.73
CA SER A 92 -4.58 -22.79 -16.80
C SER A 92 -4.52 -23.17 -18.28
N LEU A 93 -3.38 -22.95 -18.92
CA LEU A 93 -3.08 -23.55 -20.22
C LEU A 93 -3.29 -25.06 -20.08
N ASP A 94 -4.31 -25.56 -20.79
CA ASP A 94 -4.65 -26.97 -20.85
C ASP A 94 -3.46 -27.71 -21.45
N THR A 95 -2.64 -28.32 -20.61
CA THR A 95 -1.39 -29.01 -21.03
C THR A 95 -1.71 -30.39 -21.60
N ARG A 96 -2.90 -30.57 -22.21
CA ARG A 96 -3.40 -31.84 -22.75
C ARG A 96 -3.27 -32.00 -24.26
N GLU A 97 -2.82 -31.00 -25.02
CA GLU A 97 -2.55 -31.13 -26.46
C GLU A 97 -1.04 -31.31 -26.78
N ARG A 98 -0.32 -32.11 -25.98
CA ARG A 98 1.08 -32.50 -26.28
C ARG A 98 1.35 -34.00 -26.29
N ASN A 99 0.31 -34.83 -26.41
CA ASN A 99 0.47 -36.25 -26.70
C ASN A 99 -0.63 -36.72 -27.65
N LEU A 100 -0.48 -36.36 -28.93
CA LEU A 100 -0.93 -37.11 -30.11
C LEU A 100 -0.13 -36.59 -31.32
#